data_AF-C6XP85-F1
#
_entry.id   AF-C6XP85-F1
#
_cell.length_a   1.000
_cell.length_b   1.000
_cell.length_c   1.000
_cell.angle_alpha   90.00
_cell.angle_beta   90.00
_cell.angle_gamma   90.00
#
_symmetry.space_group_name_H-M   'P 1'
#
loop_
_entity.id
_entity.type
_entity.pdbx_description
1 polymer ?
#
loop_
_entity_poly.entity_id
_entity_poly.type
_entity_poly.pdbx_seq_one_letter_code
_entity_poly.pdbx_strand_id
1 'polypeptide(L)'
;MPKPRLNLRLSHSMHNKLKEMSTRPGVAINEIVEDALNGYFDPLGANTHATTLAKRIERLESLSGRLERDLAISSETMALFVQYWLTATPPLPEIDRDAAHALGRKRFDRFMGQVAERVSRP
;
A
#
# COMPACT_ATOMS: atom_id res chain seq x y z
N MET A 1 -23.25 37.44 10.58
CA MET A 1 -24.29 37.44 11.63
C MET A 1 -23.62 37.29 12.99
N PRO A 2 -24.06 37.98 14.05
CA PRO A 2 -23.52 37.77 15.39
C PRO A 2 -23.83 36.34 15.87
N LYS A 3 -22.82 35.65 16.43
CA LYS A 3 -22.99 34.28 16.96
C LYS A 3 -23.81 34.34 18.27
N PRO A 4 -24.91 33.57 18.40
CA PRO A 4 -25.71 33.56 19.61
C PRO A 4 -24.90 33.01 20.80
N ARG A 5 -25.07 33.61 21.99
CA ARG A 5 -24.40 33.15 23.22
C ARG A 5 -25.11 31.94 23.81
N LEU A 6 -24.35 30.86 24.05
CA LEU A 6 -24.86 29.62 24.63
C LEU A 6 -24.21 29.40 26.02
N ASN A 7 -25.03 29.33 27.06
CA ASN A 7 -24.56 29.05 28.43
C ASN A 7 -24.77 27.56 28.73
N LEU A 8 -23.69 26.79 28.80
CA LEU A 8 -23.71 25.35 29.05
C LEU A 8 -23.04 25.03 30.38
N ARG A 9 -23.60 24.06 31.11
CA ARG A 9 -22.92 23.44 32.26
C ARG A 9 -22.24 22.16 31.79
N LEU A 10 -20.93 22.12 31.91
CA LEU A 10 -20.11 20.95 31.59
C LEU A 10 -19.62 20.29 32.87
N SER A 11 -19.38 18.98 32.84
CA SER A 11 -18.68 18.31 33.94
C SER A 11 -17.24 18.84 34.07
N HIS A 12 -16.67 18.78 35.28
CA HIS A 12 -15.29 19.21 35.52
C HIS A 12 -14.29 18.50 34.59
N SER A 13 -14.48 17.19 34.37
CA SER A 13 -13.65 16.40 33.46
C SER A 13 -13.67 16.93 32.01
N MET A 14 -14.86 17.31 31.51
CA MET A 14 -15.02 17.81 30.14
C MET A 14 -14.44 19.22 29.98
N HIS A 15 -14.62 20.08 30.99
CA HIS A 15 -14.04 21.41 31.01
C HIS A 15 -12.51 21.36 30.95
N ASN A 16 -11.89 20.47 31.73
CA ASN A 16 -10.44 20.28 31.71
C ASN A 16 -9.94 19.82 30.34
N LYS A 17 -10.63 18.88 29.70
CA LYS A 17 -10.27 18.37 28.37
C LYS A 17 -10.38 19.45 27.28
N LEU A 18 -11.39 20.30 27.32
CA LEU A 18 -11.52 21.47 26.43
C LEU A 18 -10.40 22.48 26.64
N LYS A 19 -10.04 22.74 27.90
CA LYS A 19 -8.94 23.63 28.25
C LYS A 19 -7.59 23.09 27.76
N GLU A 20 -7.38 21.79 27.88
CA GLU A 20 -6.18 21.12 27.36
C GLU A 20 -6.09 21.22 25.83
N MET A 21 -7.18 20.95 25.09
CA MET A 21 -7.17 21.04 23.63
C MET A 21 -6.99 22.47 23.09
N SER A 22 -7.44 23.48 23.84
CA SER A 22 -7.27 24.91 23.50
C SER A 22 -5.91 25.50 23.90
N THR A 23 -5.00 24.73 24.49
CA THR A 23 -3.61 25.19 24.72
C THR A 23 -2.81 25.34 23.42
N ARG A 24 -3.29 24.78 22.31
CA ARG A 24 -2.67 24.94 20.98
C ARG A 24 -2.85 26.38 20.49
N PRO A 25 -1.78 27.04 20.00
CA PRO A 25 -1.88 28.40 19.46
C PRO A 25 -2.91 28.45 18.33
N GLY A 26 -3.86 29.39 18.44
CA GLY A 26 -4.86 29.64 17.40
C GLY A 26 -6.12 28.79 17.46
N VAL A 27 -6.34 28.01 18.53
CA VAL A 27 -7.59 27.21 18.69
C VAL A 27 -8.41 27.75 19.85
N ALA A 28 -9.54 28.38 19.56
CA ALA A 28 -10.46 28.86 20.59
C ALA A 28 -11.37 27.72 21.10
N ILE A 29 -11.75 27.76 22.38
CA ILE A 29 -12.72 26.80 22.95
C ILE A 29 -14.03 26.79 22.14
N ASN A 30 -14.45 27.95 21.64
CA ASN A 30 -15.65 28.06 20.82
C ASN A 30 -15.52 27.34 19.46
N GLU A 31 -14.34 27.34 18.85
CA GLU A 31 -14.09 26.61 17.58
C GLU A 31 -14.15 25.10 17.81
N ILE A 32 -13.52 24.62 18.88
CA ILE A 32 -13.58 23.19 19.24
C ILE A 32 -15.03 22.73 19.47
N VAL A 33 -15.84 23.56 20.16
CA VAL A 33 -17.24 23.24 20.42
C VAL A 33 -18.08 23.29 19.14
N GLU A 34 -17.87 24.28 18.28
CA GLU A 34 -18.55 24.35 16.97
C GLU A 34 -18.20 23.15 16.08
N ASP A 35 -16.92 22.77 15.99
CA ASP A 35 -16.48 21.59 15.22
C ASP A 35 -17.06 20.29 15.77
N ALA A 36 -17.07 20.13 17.09
CA ALA A 36 -17.66 18.96 17.74
C ALA A 36 -19.18 18.88 17.50
N LEU A 37 -19.89 20.02 17.57
CA LEU A 37 -21.32 20.09 17.27
C LEU A 37 -21.60 19.83 15.78
N ASN A 38 -20.80 20.38 14.88
CA ASN A 38 -20.88 20.09 13.45
C ASN A 38 -20.70 18.59 13.18
N GLY A 39 -19.70 17.95 13.80
CA GLY A 39 -19.51 16.50 13.69
C GLY A 39 -20.64 15.67 14.32
N TYR A 40 -21.25 16.16 15.40
CA TYR A 40 -22.42 15.52 16.03
C TYR A 40 -23.68 15.63 15.16
N PHE A 41 -23.89 16.78 14.51
CA PHE A 41 -25.03 17.02 13.62
C PHE A 41 -24.81 16.48 12.20
N ASP A 42 -23.56 16.19 11.82
CA ASP A 42 -23.20 15.57 10.55
C ASP A 42 -22.67 14.13 10.75
N PRO A 43 -23.54 13.17 11.14
CA PRO A 43 -23.17 11.77 11.23
C PRO A 43 -22.75 11.19 9.87
N LEU A 44 -23.07 11.86 8.75
CA LEU A 44 -22.66 11.45 7.39
C LEU A 44 -21.27 11.98 7.02
N GLY A 45 -20.87 13.18 7.47
CA GLY A 45 -19.56 13.78 7.27
C GLY A 45 -18.44 13.07 8.03
N ALA A 46 -18.69 12.69 9.29
CA ALA A 46 -17.80 11.80 10.04
C ALA A 46 -17.65 10.43 9.34
N ASN A 47 -18.74 9.93 8.75
CA ASN A 47 -18.72 8.74 7.89
C ASN A 47 -18.00 8.97 6.56
N THR A 48 -17.89 10.19 6.04
CA THR A 48 -17.31 10.44 4.71
C THR A 48 -15.81 10.16 4.69
N HIS A 49 -15.08 10.52 5.77
CA HIS A 49 -13.67 10.15 5.91
C HIS A 49 -13.47 8.63 6.07
N ALA A 50 -14.27 7.99 6.93
CA ALA A 50 -14.25 6.54 7.10
C ALA A 50 -14.61 5.80 5.80
N THR A 51 -15.60 6.29 5.05
CA THR A 51 -16.03 5.74 3.76
C THR A 51 -14.95 5.92 2.68
N THR A 52 -14.28 7.06 2.65
CA THR A 52 -13.16 7.30 1.73
C THR A 52 -11.99 6.38 2.04
N LEU A 53 -11.70 6.14 3.31
CA LEU A 53 -10.68 5.19 3.74
C LEU A 53 -11.07 3.75 3.35
N ALA A 54 -12.31 3.33 3.62
CA ALA A 54 -12.82 2.02 3.22
C ALA A 54 -12.68 1.79 1.71
N LYS A 55 -13.09 2.75 0.88
CA LYS A 55 -12.91 2.69 -0.59
C LYS A 55 -11.45 2.57 -1.01
N ARG A 56 -10.53 3.20 -0.29
CA ARG A 56 -9.09 3.05 -0.55
C ARG A 56 -8.60 1.64 -0.20
N ILE A 57 -9.08 1.07 0.89
CA ILE A 57 -8.76 -0.32 1.29
C ILE A 57 -9.29 -1.31 0.26
N GLU A 58 -10.56 -1.20 -0.15
CA GLU A 58 -11.15 -2.05 -1.21
C GLU A 58 -10.32 -1.98 -2.50
N ARG A 59 -9.84 -0.79 -2.86
CA ARG A 59 -8.95 -0.62 -4.02
C ARG A 59 -7.61 -1.33 -3.83
N LEU A 60 -7.03 -1.29 -2.63
CA LEU A 60 -5.78 -1.99 -2.31
C LEU A 60 -5.97 -3.51 -2.37
N GLU A 61 -7.07 -4.03 -1.85
CA GLU A 61 -7.42 -5.44 -1.91
C GLU A 61 -7.57 -5.91 -3.36
N SER A 62 -8.26 -5.14 -4.19
CA SER A 62 -8.39 -5.41 -5.63
C SER A 62 -7.03 -5.43 -6.34
N LEU A 63 -6.14 -4.49 -6.01
CA LEU A 63 -4.79 -4.46 -6.56
C LEU A 63 -3.96 -5.66 -6.09
N SER A 64 -4.07 -6.06 -4.83
CA SER A 64 -3.40 -7.24 -4.27
C SER A 64 -3.84 -8.51 -5.00
N GLY A 65 -5.15 -8.72 -5.14
CA GLY A 65 -5.68 -9.90 -5.83
C GLY A 65 -5.30 -9.94 -7.33
N ARG A 66 -5.07 -8.79 -7.97
CA ARG A 66 -4.51 -8.77 -9.33
C ARG A 66 -3.03 -9.15 -9.34
N LEU A 67 -2.23 -8.60 -8.43
CA LEU A 67 -0.81 -8.93 -8.30
C LEU A 67 -0.58 -10.42 -8.00
N GLU A 68 -1.40 -11.01 -7.13
CA GLU A 68 -1.35 -12.44 -6.82
C GLU A 68 -1.60 -13.30 -8.07
N ARG A 69 -2.60 -12.93 -8.89
CA ARG A 69 -2.87 -13.61 -10.16
C ARG A 69 -1.73 -13.45 -11.16
N ASP A 70 -1.21 -12.24 -11.31
CA ASP A 70 -0.10 -11.97 -12.24
C ASP A 70 1.16 -12.75 -11.82
N LEU A 71 1.42 -12.85 -10.51
CA LEU A 71 2.52 -13.63 -9.95
C LEU A 71 2.33 -15.14 -10.19
N ALA A 72 1.11 -15.65 -9.98
CA ALA A 72 0.80 -17.06 -10.25
C ALA A 72 1.04 -17.41 -11.73
N ILE A 73 0.55 -16.56 -12.66
CA ILE A 73 0.76 -16.72 -14.11
C ILE A 73 2.25 -16.68 -14.45
N SER A 74 3.01 -15.73 -13.87
CA SER A 74 4.45 -15.62 -14.10
C SER A 74 5.20 -16.86 -13.59
N SER A 75 4.83 -17.37 -12.41
CA SER A 75 5.41 -18.58 -11.83
C SER A 75 5.12 -19.81 -12.69
N GLU A 76 3.88 -19.98 -13.16
CA GLU A 76 3.50 -21.10 -14.03
C GLU A 76 4.20 -21.02 -15.39
N THR A 77 4.30 -19.81 -15.96
CA THR A 77 5.05 -19.57 -17.19
C THR A 77 6.53 -19.95 -17.02
N MET A 78 7.15 -19.60 -15.89
CA MET A 78 8.53 -19.97 -15.59
C MET A 78 8.68 -21.49 -15.43
N ALA A 79 7.76 -22.14 -14.71
CA ALA A 79 7.76 -23.59 -14.55
C ALA A 79 7.67 -24.31 -15.91
N LEU A 80 6.75 -23.88 -16.76
CA LEU A 80 6.60 -24.41 -18.13
C LEU A 80 7.82 -24.14 -19.00
N PHE A 81 8.43 -22.95 -18.89
CA PHE A 81 9.67 -22.64 -19.59
C PHE A 81 10.81 -23.59 -19.17
N VAL A 82 11.00 -23.81 -17.86
CA VAL A 82 12.01 -24.74 -17.35
C VAL A 82 11.72 -26.17 -17.81
N GLN A 83 10.46 -26.61 -17.74
CA GLN A 83 10.06 -27.95 -18.20
C GLN A 83 10.31 -28.14 -19.70
N TYR A 84 9.94 -27.15 -20.52
CA TYR A 84 10.20 -27.17 -21.95
C TYR A 84 11.70 -27.19 -22.24
N TRP A 85 12.48 -26.37 -21.53
CA TRP A 85 13.92 -26.34 -21.69
C TRP A 85 14.57 -27.70 -21.35
N LEU A 86 14.13 -28.37 -20.29
CA LEU A 86 14.66 -29.69 -19.89
C LEU A 86 14.23 -30.83 -20.82
N THR A 87 13.06 -30.72 -21.47
CA THR A 87 12.52 -31.80 -22.32
C THR A 87 12.83 -31.63 -23.80
N ALA A 88 13.01 -30.40 -24.29
CA ALA A 88 13.29 -30.09 -25.69
C ALA A 88 14.77 -29.95 -26.01
N THR A 89 15.66 -29.79 -25.02
CA THR A 89 17.10 -29.67 -25.26
C THR A 89 17.72 -31.06 -25.39
N PRO A 90 18.19 -31.47 -26.58
CA PRO A 90 18.85 -32.76 -26.73
C PRO A 90 20.11 -32.82 -25.84
N PRO A 91 20.38 -33.96 -25.18
CA PRO A 91 21.55 -34.10 -24.33
C PRO A 91 22.81 -33.90 -25.17
N LEU A 92 23.72 -33.06 -24.67
CA LEU A 92 24.98 -32.76 -25.34
C LEU A 92 25.94 -33.96 -25.28
N PRO A 93 26.76 -34.18 -26.33
CA PRO A 93 27.87 -35.12 -26.28
C PRO A 93 28.78 -34.86 -25.07
N GLU A 94 29.31 -35.92 -24.43
CA GLU A 94 30.15 -35.82 -23.21
C GLU A 94 31.34 -34.88 -23.38
N ILE A 95 31.91 -34.81 -24.58
CA ILE A 95 33.07 -33.97 -24.93
C ILE A 95 32.74 -32.47 -24.90
N ASP A 96 31.48 -32.09 -25.19
CA ASP A 96 31.07 -30.69 -25.31
C ASP A 96 30.36 -30.16 -24.06
N ARG A 97 30.11 -31.02 -23.06
CA ARG A 97 29.34 -30.66 -21.85
C ARG A 97 30.00 -29.53 -21.05
N ASP A 98 31.30 -29.61 -20.80
CA ASP A 98 32.01 -28.60 -19.99
C ASP A 98 32.02 -27.23 -20.68
N ALA A 99 32.27 -27.20 -21.99
CA ALA A 99 32.24 -25.97 -22.78
C ALA A 99 30.83 -25.35 -22.82
N ALA A 100 29.79 -26.17 -22.98
CA ALA A 100 28.41 -25.73 -22.98
C ALA A 100 27.95 -25.22 -21.60
N HIS A 101 28.33 -25.90 -20.52
CA HIS A 101 28.06 -25.45 -19.15
C HIS A 101 28.74 -24.11 -18.85
N ALA A 102 30.01 -23.94 -19.24
CA ALA A 102 30.73 -22.68 -19.08
C ALA A 102 30.08 -21.53 -19.86
N LEU A 103 29.61 -21.80 -21.08
CA LEU A 103 28.88 -20.82 -21.88
C LEU A 103 27.50 -20.47 -21.28
N GLY A 104 26.79 -21.48 -20.76
CA GLY A 104 25.52 -21.29 -20.05
C GLY A 104 25.66 -20.39 -18.83
N ARG A 105 26.68 -20.64 -17.99
CA ARG A 105 26.96 -19.81 -16.81
C ARG A 105 27.29 -18.36 -17.19
N LYS A 106 28.13 -18.13 -18.21
CA LYS A 106 28.41 -16.77 -18.72
C LYS A 106 27.14 -16.04 -19.19
N ARG A 107 26.22 -16.74 -19.87
CA ARG A 107 24.94 -16.16 -20.32
C ARG A 107 24.03 -15.83 -19.13
N PHE A 108 23.97 -16.70 -18.13
CA PHE A 108 23.19 -16.49 -16.92
C PHE A 108 23.69 -15.29 -16.11
N ASP A 109 25.01 -15.18 -15.90
CA ASP A 109 25.60 -14.06 -15.17
C ASP A 109 25.31 -12.71 -15.86
N ARG A 110 25.37 -12.68 -17.20
CA ARG A 110 24.99 -11.50 -17.99
C ARG A 110 23.51 -11.15 -17.82
N PHE A 111 22.63 -12.14 -17.88
CA PHE A 111 21.20 -11.94 -17.67
C PHE A 111 20.92 -11.38 -16.26
N MET A 112 21.52 -11.96 -15.22
CA MET A 112 21.39 -11.49 -13.84
C MET A 112 21.88 -10.04 -13.68
N GLY A 113 22.97 -9.66 -14.34
CA GLY A 113 23.44 -8.27 -14.38
C GLY A 113 22.40 -7.31 -15.00
N GLN A 114 21.76 -7.71 -16.10
CA GLN A 114 20.71 -6.91 -16.74
C GLN A 114 19.44 -6.78 -15.88
N VAL A 115 19.05 -7.86 -15.18
CA VAL A 115 17.92 -7.84 -14.24
C VAL A 115 18.22 -6.92 -13.06
N ALA A 116 19.42 -7.02 -12.48
CA ALA A 116 19.84 -6.17 -11.36
C ALA A 116 19.83 -4.68 -11.76
N GLU A 117 20.34 -4.33 -12.94
CA GLU A 117 20.31 -2.95 -13.45
C GLU A 117 18.86 -2.45 -13.58
N ARG A 118 17.97 -3.27 -14.15
CA ARG A 118 16.56 -2.91 -14.35
C ARG A 118 15.83 -2.68 -13.02
N VAL A 119 16.08 -3.52 -12.02
CA VAL A 119 15.46 -3.42 -10.68
C VAL A 119 16.01 -2.25 -9.88
N SER A 120 17.29 -1.89 -10.08
CA SER A 120 17.93 -0.75 -9.40
C SER A 120 17.54 0.63 -9.94
N ARG A 121 16.87 0.70 -11.11
CA ARG A 121 16.41 1.98 -11.67
C ARG A 121 15.14 2.46 -10.91
N PRO A 122 15.12 3.73 -10.45
CA PRO A 122 13.97 4.33 -9.78
C PRO A 122 12.76 4.51 -10.70
#